data_AF-A0A7M3Z923-F1
#
_entry.id   AF-A0A7M3Z923-F1
#
_cell.length_a   1.000
_cell.length_b   1.000
_cell.length_c   1.000
_cell.angle_alpha   90.00
_cell.angle_beta   90.00
_cell.angle_gamma   90.00
#
_symmetry.space_group_name_H-M   'P 1'
#
loop_
_entity.id
_entity.type
_entity.pdbx_description
1 polymer ?
#
loop_
_entity_poly.entity_id
_entity_poly.type
_entity_poly.pdbx_seq_one_letter_code
_entity_poly.pdbx_strand_id
1 'polypeptide(L)' 'MEFFGMDVVIPAGDAIQLIITQTNEDYIPSPISTTPISVDLSENSVLGLSTVQRDCNNLFLPPMMPFDYPQCTEITE' A
#
# COMPACT_ATOMS: atom_id res chain seq x y z
N MET A 1 -7.02 14.32 -0.43
CA MET A 1 -6.83 13.52 0.81
C MET A 1 -5.61 12.65 0.58
N GLU A 2 -4.81 12.46 1.62
CA GLU A 2 -3.61 11.62 1.58
C GLU A 2 -3.76 10.53 2.64
N PHE A 3 -3.31 9.32 2.32
CA PHE A 3 -3.27 8.21 3.26
C PHE A 3 -1.95 8.24 4.04
N PHE A 4 -1.93 7.62 5.21
CA PHE A 4 -0.66 7.38 5.89
C PHE A 4 0.25 6.52 5.02
N GLY A 5 1.53 6.90 4.96
CA GLY A 5 2.53 6.13 4.23
C GLY A 5 2.65 4.71 4.79
N MET A 6 2.65 3.73 3.90
CA MET A 6 2.80 2.31 4.23
C MET A 6 3.96 1.73 3.44
N ASP A 7 4.80 0.94 4.10
CA ASP A 7 5.85 0.13 3.44
C ASP A 7 5.41 -1.33 3.49
N VAL A 8 4.74 -1.78 2.42
CA VAL A 8 4.08 -3.10 2.35
C VAL A 8 4.44 -3.78 1.04
N VAL A 9 4.78 -5.06 1.14
CA VAL A 9 4.91 -5.97 -0.01
C VAL A 9 3.60 -6.75 -0.13
N ILE A 10 2.99 -6.74 -1.31
CA ILE A 10 1.75 -7.49 -1.60
C ILE A 10 2.11 -8.75 -2.38
N PRO A 11 1.97 -9.96 -1.79
CA PRO A 11 2.23 -11.22 -2.47
C PRO A 11 1.31 -11.47 -3.66
N ALA A 12 1.73 -12.37 -4.55
CA ALA A 12 0.87 -12.86 -5.61
C ALA A 12 -0.34 -13.61 -5.02
N GLY A 13 -1.53 -13.32 -5.53
CA GLY A 13 -2.80 -13.89 -5.04
C GLY A 13 -3.55 -12.99 -4.06
N ASP A 14 -2.90 -11.96 -3.53
CA ASP A 14 -3.52 -10.98 -2.64
C ASP A 14 -4.13 -9.80 -3.42
N ALA A 15 -4.97 -9.02 -2.75
CA ALA A 15 -5.69 -7.90 -3.34
C ALA A 15 -5.71 -6.67 -2.44
N ILE A 16 -5.93 -5.50 -3.04
CA ILE A 16 -6.10 -4.23 -2.34
C ILE A 16 -7.59 -3.94 -2.20
N GLN A 17 -8.04 -3.68 -0.98
CA GLN A 17 -9.40 -3.25 -0.69
C GLN A 17 -9.41 -1.78 -0.24
N LEU A 18 -10.10 -0.93 -1.00
CA LEU A 18 -10.39 0.45 -0.61
C LEU A 18 -11.76 0.50 0.08
N ILE A 19 -11.80 0.93 1.34
CA ILE A 19 -13.04 1.12 2.10
C ILE A 19 -13.25 2.62 2.31
N ILE A 20 -14.40 3.14 1.86
CA ILE A 20 -14.78 4.55 2.00
C ILE A 20 -15.95 4.62 2.99
N THR A 21 -15.75 5.31 4.12
CA THR A 21 -16.80 5.55 5.12
C THR A 21 -16.85 7.02 5.51
N GLN A 22 -18.02 7.50 5.92
CA GLN A 22 -18.20 8.90 6.34
C GLN A 22 -17.64 9.17 7.74
N THR A 23 -17.68 8.15 8.58
CA THR A 23 -17.19 8.17 9.96
C THR A 23 -16.36 6.91 10.20
N ASN A 24 -15.33 7.05 11.03
CA ASN A 24 -14.54 5.94 11.55
C ASN A 24 -14.16 6.25 13.01
N GLU A 25 -13.47 5.34 13.68
CA GLU A 25 -13.22 5.42 15.12
C GLU A 25 -12.30 6.57 15.55
N ASP A 26 -11.53 7.15 14.63
CA ASP A 26 -10.44 8.08 14.97
C ASP A 26 -10.67 9.55 14.53
N TYR A 27 -11.84 9.86 13.97
CA TYR A 27 -12.20 11.25 13.63
C TYR A 27 -13.51 11.64 14.34
N ILE A 28 -13.46 12.74 15.11
CA ILE A 28 -14.67 13.37 15.65
C ILE A 28 -15.56 13.75 14.45
N PRO A 29 -16.80 13.24 14.37
CA PRO A 29 -17.64 13.45 13.21
C PRO A 29 -17.91 14.94 13.01
N SER A 30 -17.56 15.47 11.83
CA SER A 30 -17.96 16.83 11.47
C SER A 30 -19.48 16.89 11.26
N PRO A 31 -20.15 18.04 11.43
CA PRO A 31 -21.60 18.14 11.16
C PRO A 31 -22.00 17.63 9.76
N ILE A 32 -21.11 17.75 8.76
CA ILE A 32 -21.29 17.25 7.40
C ILE A 32 -21.38 15.71 7.33
N SER A 33 -20.79 14.98 8.29
CA SER A 33 -20.86 13.51 8.32
C SER A 33 -22.27 12.96 8.58
N THR A 34 -23.23 13.82 8.90
CA THR A 34 -24.65 13.45 9.06
C THR A 34 -25.47 13.58 7.78
N THR A 35 -24.86 14.13 6.73
CA THR A 35 -25.51 14.34 5.43
C THR A 35 -25.15 13.22 4.45
N PRO A 36 -26.06 12.85 3.53
CA PRO A 36 -25.76 11.85 2.51
C PRO A 36 -24.68 12.36 1.55
N ILE A 37 -23.72 11.50 1.23
CA ILE A 37 -22.67 11.79 0.24
C ILE A 37 -22.84 10.82 -0.92
N SER A 38 -22.59 11.30 -2.13
CA SER A 38 -22.50 10.46 -3.33
C SER A 38 -21.04 10.28 -3.72
N VAL A 39 -20.67 9.05 -4.09
CA VAL A 39 -19.34 8.72 -4.59
C VAL A 39 -19.46 8.45 -6.08
N ASP A 40 -18.67 9.17 -6.88
CA ASP A 40 -18.52 8.85 -8.29
C ASP A 40 -17.58 7.63 -8.42
N LEU A 41 -18.07 6.60 -9.11
CA LEU A 41 -17.33 5.37 -9.39
C LEU A 41 -16.85 5.30 -10.85
N SER A 42 -16.93 6.42 -11.57
CA SER A 42 -16.37 6.56 -12.91
C SER A 42 -14.83 6.64 -12.88
N GLU A 43 -14.23 6.63 -14.06
CA GLU A 43 -12.78 6.75 -14.26
C GLU A 43 -12.18 8.05 -13.71
N ASN A 44 -13.01 9.04 -13.37
CA ASN A 44 -12.57 10.28 -12.74
C ASN A 44 -12.19 10.10 -11.26
N SER A 45 -12.59 8.98 -10.66
CA SER A 45 -12.28 8.63 -9.27
C SER A 45 -11.04 7.73 -9.22
N VAL A 46 -9.86 8.34 -9.06
CA VAL A 46 -8.57 7.65 -9.21
C VAL A 46 -7.91 7.40 -7.84
N LEU A 47 -7.59 6.14 -7.55
CA LEU A 47 -6.69 5.75 -6.46
C LEU A 47 -5.24 5.67 -6.98
N GLY A 48 -4.45 6.70 -6.72
CA GLY A 48 -3.02 6.71 -7.06
C GLY A 48 -2.19 6.00 -5.99
N LEU A 49 -1.46 4.95 -6.38
CA LEU A 49 -0.52 4.23 -5.51
C LEU A 49 0.91 4.41 -6.02
N SER A 50 1.83 4.76 -5.12
CA SER A 50 3.26 4.76 -5.42
C SER A 50 3.75 3.32 -5.36
N THR A 51 4.05 2.73 -6.52
CA THR A 51 4.59 1.38 -6.62
C THR A 51 6.08 1.45 -6.94
N VAL A 52 6.86 0.57 -6.32
CA VAL A 52 8.29 0.43 -6.59
C VAL A 52 8.58 -1.04 -6.85
N GLN A 53 9.06 -1.35 -8.04
CA GLN A 53 9.62 -2.65 -8.35
C GLN A 53 11.05 -2.67 -7.81
N ARG A 54 11.33 -3.50 -6.79
CA ARG A 54 12.69 -3.70 -6.26
C ARG A 54 13.19 -5.07 -6.65
N ASP A 55 14.38 -5.13 -7.22
CA ASP A 55 15.14 -6.36 -7.39
C ASP A 55 16.16 -6.54 -6.24
N CYS A 56 16.89 -7.65 -6.26
CA CYS A 56 17.93 -7.92 -5.28
C CYS A 56 19.10 -6.95 -5.35
N ASN A 57 19.34 -6.29 -6.49
CA ASN A 57 20.38 -5.27 -6.63
C ASN A 57 19.98 -3.94 -5.95
N ASN A 58 18.68 -3.72 -5.74
CA ASN A 58 18.17 -2.54 -5.04
C ASN A 58 18.17 -2.70 -3.52
N LEU A 59 18.38 -3.91 -3.00
CA LEU A 59 18.41 -4.17 -1.56
C LEU A 59 19.79 -3.81 -1.00
N PHE A 60 19.79 -3.09 0.13
CA PHE A 60 21.03 -2.78 0.84
C PHE A 60 21.55 -4.03 1.55
N LEU A 61 22.75 -4.50 1.20
CA LEU A 61 23.44 -5.56 1.94
C LEU A 61 24.39 -4.94 2.97
N PRO A 62 24.16 -5.12 4.29
CA PRO A 62 25.10 -4.63 5.30
C PRO A 62 26.47 -5.32 5.15
N PRO A 63 27.60 -4.61 5.37
CA PRO A 63 28.95 -5.16 5.16
C PRO A 63 29.31 -6.32 6.10
N MET A 64 28.56 -6.52 7.19
CA MET A 64 28.72 -7.64 8.11
C MET A 64 27.95 -8.90 7.68
N MET A 65 27.10 -8.80 6.66
CA MET A 65 26.29 -9.92 6.18
C MET A 65 27.13 -10.78 5.23
N PRO A 66 27.33 -12.07 5.53
CA PRO A 66 28.23 -12.93 4.74
C PRO A 66 27.61 -13.43 3.42
N PHE A 67 26.28 -13.33 3.26
CA PHE A 67 25.52 -13.87 2.13
C PHE A 67 24.35 -12.94 1.77
N ASP A 68 23.84 -13.08 0.55
CA ASP A 68 22.66 -12.34 0.10
C ASP A 68 21.40 -12.71 0.89
N TYR A 69 20.38 -11.87 0.81
CA TYR A 69 19.09 -12.16 1.42
C TYR A 69 18.50 -13.48 0.90
N PRO A 70 17.78 -14.28 1.71
CA PRO A 70 17.25 -15.59 1.31
C PRO A 70 16.35 -15.57 0.08
N GLN A 71 15.63 -14.47 -0.15
CA GLN A 71 14.79 -14.27 -1.34
C GLN A 71 15.60 -13.95 -2.61
N CYS A 72 16.92 -13.75 -2.50
CA CYS A 72 17.84 -13.36 -3.57
C CYS A 72 18.83 -14.45 -3.95
N THR A 73 18.91 -15.54 -3.19
CA THR A 73 19.65 -16.72 -3.60
C THR A 73 18.84 -17.43 -4.67
N GLU A 74 19.21 -17.25 -5.94
CA GLU A 74 18.58 -17.99 -7.03
C GLU A 74 18.66 -19.49 -6.73
N ILE A 75 17.50 -20.16 -6.76
CA ILE A 75 17.42 -21.60 -6.72
C ILE A 75 17.94 -22.07 -8.08
N THR A 76 19.25 -22.27 -8.20
CA THR A 76 19.82 -23.04 -9.30
C THR A 76 19.30 -24.47 -9.16
N GLU A 77 18.29 -24.81 -9.96
CA GLU A 77 17.89 -26.20 -10.20
C GLU A 77 18.93 -26.92 -11.07
#